data_AF-A0A318TV96-F1
#
_entry.id   AF-A0A318TV96-F1
#
_cell.length_a   1.000
_cell.length_b   1.000
_cell.length_c   1.000
_cell.angle_alpha   90.00
_cell.angle_beta   90.00
_cell.angle_gamma   90.00
#
_symmetry.space_group_name_H-M   'P 1'
#
loop_
_entity.id
_entity.type
_entity.pdbx_description
1 polymer ?
#
loop_
_entity_poly.entity_id
_entity_poly.type
_entity_poly.pdbx_seq_one_letter_code
_entity_poly.pdbx_strand_id
1 'polypeptide(L)' 'MTASSDNPPLTTNSAASSSSRVTRSVAVTGNEINSRDLFCSDRELVIAHGGDRYRLRLTSQNKLILTK' A
#
# COMPACT_ATOMS: atom_id res chain seq x y z
N MET A 1 -39.09 -12.03 41.86
CA MET A 1 -39.65 -11.20 40.78
C MET A 1 -38.52 -10.36 40.21
N THR A 2 -38.18 -10.62 38.94
CA THR A 2 -37.52 -9.78 37.92
C THR A 2 -36.28 -8.97 38.36
N ALA A 3 -35.05 -9.45 38.15
CA ALA A 3 -34.30 -9.56 36.89
C ALA A 3 -33.70 -8.24 36.38
N SER A 4 -32.42 -8.35 36.05
CA SER A 4 -31.70 -7.63 34.98
C SER A 4 -30.88 -6.41 35.39
N SER A 5 -29.60 -6.69 35.68
CA SER A 5 -28.48 -5.78 35.54
C SER A 5 -28.44 -5.21 34.11
N ASP A 6 -28.78 -3.94 33.96
CA ASP A 6 -28.59 -3.19 32.71
C ASP A 6 -27.10 -2.86 32.59
N ASN A 7 -26.37 -3.72 31.88
CA ASN A 7 -24.99 -3.46 31.49
C ASN A 7 -25.04 -3.07 30.00
N PRO A 8 -24.71 -1.83 29.61
CA PRO A 8 -24.75 -1.46 28.20
C PRO A 8 -23.68 -2.25 27.43
N PRO A 9 -24.00 -2.75 26.22
CA PRO A 9 -22.99 -3.40 25.39
C PRO A 9 -21.95 -2.37 24.99
N LEU A 10 -20.69 -2.63 25.34
CA LEU A 10 -19.53 -1.95 24.78
C LEU A 10 -19.65 -2.04 23.26
N THR A 11 -19.96 -0.92 22.63
CA THR A 11 -19.99 -0.79 21.18
C THR A 11 -18.61 -1.16 20.66
N THR A 12 -18.51 -2.37 20.12
CA THR A 12 -17.31 -2.85 19.43
C THR A 12 -17.07 -1.93 18.26
N ASN A 13 -16.05 -1.07 18.41
CA ASN A 13 -15.60 -0.15 17.38
C ASN A 13 -15.09 -0.99 16.19
N SER A 14 -16.01 -1.32 15.31
CA SER A 14 -15.83 -2.21 14.19
C SER A 14 -15.13 -1.45 13.08
N ALA A 15 -13.95 -1.97 12.71
CA ALA A 15 -13.44 -1.98 11.35
C ALA A 15 -13.44 -0.64 10.59
N ALA A 16 -12.63 0.30 11.06
CA ALA A 16 -11.98 1.23 10.14
C ALA A 16 -10.46 1.03 10.28
N SER A 17 -9.98 -0.14 9.83
CA SER A 17 -8.61 -0.30 9.38
C SER A 17 -8.44 0.63 8.18
N SER A 18 -8.22 1.91 8.48
CA SER A 18 -7.84 2.93 7.52
C SER A 18 -6.47 2.52 7.01
N SER A 19 -6.47 1.71 5.96
CA SER A 19 -5.28 1.46 5.16
C SER A 19 -4.89 2.81 4.59
N SER A 20 -4.04 3.52 5.33
CA SER A 20 -3.55 4.83 4.98
C SER A 20 -2.76 4.67 3.70
N ARG A 21 -3.41 4.91 2.56
CA ARG A 21 -2.79 4.82 1.25
C ARG A 21 -1.74 5.92 1.20
N VAL A 22 -0.48 5.55 1.41
CA VAL A 22 0.64 6.48 1.39
C VAL A 22 0.75 7.03 -0.03
N THR A 23 0.48 8.32 -0.17
CA THR A 23 0.71 9.04 -1.42
C THR A 23 2.13 9.59 -1.37
N ARG A 24 2.93 9.28 -2.38
CA ARG A 24 4.33 9.73 -2.47
C ARG A 24 4.55 10.43 -3.80
N SER A 25 5.40 11.45 -3.76
CA SER A 25 5.92 12.16 -4.93
C SER A 25 7.32 11.67 -5.25
N VAL A 26 7.58 11.34 -6.51
CA VAL A 26 8.90 10.94 -7.01
C VAL A 26 9.31 11.94 -8.07
N ALA A 27 10.51 12.50 -7.96
CA ALA A 27 11.02 13.45 -8.94
C ALA A 27 11.48 12.73 -10.22
N VAL A 28 11.11 13.28 -11.37
CA VAL A 28 11.59 12.83 -12.69
C VAL A 28 12.54 13.90 -13.22
N THR A 29 13.80 13.54 -13.43
CA THR A 29 14.83 14.47 -13.91
C THR A 29 15.36 13.95 -15.24
N GLY A 30 15.19 14.71 -16.33
CA GLY A 30 15.71 14.31 -17.64
C GLY A 30 15.14 12.98 -18.15
N ASN A 31 13.88 12.66 -17.81
CA ASN A 31 13.23 11.38 -18.12
C ASN A 31 13.82 10.17 -17.36
N GLU A 32 14.59 10.42 -16.30
CA GLU A 32 15.16 9.43 -15.40
C GLU A 32 14.50 9.52 -14.02
N ILE A 33 14.31 8.36 -13.39
CA ILE A 33 13.82 8.23 -12.01
C ILE A 33 14.78 7.33 -11.25
N ASN A 34 15.19 7.75 -10.05
CA ASN A 34 16.02 6.90 -9.20
C ASN A 34 15.18 5.74 -8.64
N SER A 35 15.60 4.52 -8.90
CA SER A 35 14.90 3.33 -8.40
C SER A 35 14.78 3.32 -6.87
N ARG A 36 15.78 3.85 -6.13
CA ARG A 36 15.68 3.91 -4.66
C ARG A 36 14.55 4.83 -4.19
N ASP A 37 14.25 5.89 -4.92
CA ASP A 37 13.13 6.79 -4.60
C ASP A 37 11.78 6.14 -4.95
N LEU A 38 11.77 5.41 -6.08
CA LEU A 38 10.61 4.66 -6.55
C LEU A 38 10.32 3.42 -5.69
N PHE A 39 11.29 2.84 -4.99
CA PHE A 39 11.10 1.69 -4.10
C PHE A 39 10.99 2.12 -2.63
N CYS A 40 11.74 3.15 -2.21
CA CYS A 40 11.78 3.70 -0.85
C CYS A 40 11.96 2.59 0.22
N SER A 41 10.87 2.12 0.84
CA SER A 41 10.86 1.02 1.81
C SER A 41 10.50 -0.33 1.21
N ASP A 42 9.77 -0.34 0.10
CA ASP A 42 9.27 -1.55 -0.55
C ASP A 42 10.15 -1.94 -1.74
N ARG A 43 10.20 -3.22 -2.10
CA ARG A 43 10.95 -3.71 -3.27
C ARG A 43 10.05 -4.05 -4.46
N GLU A 44 8.79 -3.67 -4.38
CA GLU A 44 7.77 -3.92 -5.39
C GLU A 44 6.88 -2.69 -5.57
N LEU A 45 6.53 -2.38 -6.83
CA LEU A 45 5.57 -1.35 -7.19
C LEU A 45 4.62 -1.88 -8.25
N VAL A 46 3.32 -1.61 -8.08
CA VAL A 46 2.30 -1.87 -9.11
C VAL A 46 2.12 -0.63 -9.98
N ILE A 47 2.25 -0.79 -11.29
CA ILE A 47 2.01 0.22 -12.30
C ILE A 47 0.71 -0.16 -13.02
N ALA A 48 -0.34 0.62 -12.84
CA ALA A 48 -1.55 0.47 -13.63
C ALA A 48 -1.37 1.15 -14.98
N HIS A 49 -1.47 0.39 -16.07
CA HIS A 49 -1.28 0.89 -17.43
C HIS A 49 -2.27 0.22 -18.38
N GLY A 50 -3.06 1.01 -19.12
CA GLY A 50 -3.97 0.49 -20.15
C GLY A 50 -5.08 -0.45 -19.65
N GLY A 51 -5.41 -0.42 -18.36
CA GLY A 51 -6.36 -1.35 -17.72
C GLY A 51 -5.71 -2.61 -17.13
N ASP A 52 -4.44 -2.85 -17.45
CA ASP A 52 -3.62 -3.90 -16.84
C ASP A 52 -2.84 -3.38 -15.63
N ARG A 53 -2.38 -4.32 -14.80
CA ARG A 53 -1.53 -4.03 -13.64
C ARG A 53 -0.18 -4.71 -13.85
N TYR A 54 0.86 -3.93 -14.01
CA TYR A 54 2.23 -4.43 -14.08
C TYR A 54 2.87 -4.36 -12.69
N ARG A 55 3.74 -5.31 -12.37
CA ARG A 55 4.52 -5.35 -11.14
C ARG A 55 5.98 -5.11 -11.48
N LEU A 56 6.49 -3.95 -11.10
CA LEU A 56 7.91 -3.65 -11.13
C LEU A 56 8.52 -4.08 -9.80
N ARG A 57 9.51 -4.97 -9.81
CA ARG A 57 10.22 -5.39 -8.58
C ARG A 57 11.73 -5.28 -8.71
N LEU A 58 12.38 -5.05 -7.59
CA LEU A 58 13.83 -5.09 -7.46
C LEU A 58 14.27 -6.49 -7.05
N THR A 59 15.13 -7.12 -7.85
CA THR A 59 15.73 -8.42 -7.54
C THR A 59 16.92 -8.27 -6.60
N SER A 60 17.34 -9.36 -5.95
CA SER A 60 18.55 -9.39 -5.10
C SER A 60 19.85 -9.05 -5.83
N GLN A 61 19.84 -9.10 -7.18
CA GLN A 61 20.95 -8.66 -8.03
C GLN A 61 20.88 -7.16 -8.38
N ASN A 62 20.04 -6.38 -7.68
CA ASN A 62 19.76 -4.97 -7.96
C ASN A 62 19.20 -4.69 -9.36
N LYS A 63 18.74 -5.72 -10.09
CA LYS A 63 18.06 -5.56 -11.39
C LYS A 63 16.57 -5.33 -11.18
N LEU A 64 16.00 -4.46 -12.01
CA LEU A 64 14.56 -4.21 -12.10
C LEU A 64 13.93 -5.21 -13.06
N ILE A 65 12.85 -5.85 -12.65
CA ILE A 65 12.04 -6.69 -13.53
C ILE A 65 10.60 -6.21 -13.53
N LEU A 66 10.03 -6.04 -14.71
CA LEU A 66 8.62 -5.74 -14.91
C LEU A 66 7.90 -7.02 -15.31
N THR A 67 6.88 -7.38 -14.55
CA THR A 67 5.98 -8.48 -14.90
C THR A 67 4.57 -7.94 -15.07
N LYS A 68 3.74 -8.64 -15.85
CA LYS A 68 2.30 -8.44 -15.87
C LYS A 68 1.64 -9.14 -14.68
#